data_AF-A0A1G8YDX2-F1
#
_entry.id   AF-A0A1G8YDX2-F1
#
_cell.length_a   1.000
_cell.length_b   1.000
_cell.length_c   1.000
_cell.angle_alpha   90.00
_cell.angle_beta   90.00
_cell.angle_gamma   90.00
#
_symmetry.space_group_name_H-M   'P 1'
#
loop_
_entity.id
_entity.type
_entity.pdbx_description
1 polymer ?
#
loop_
_entity_poly.entity_id
_entity_poly.type
_entity_poly.pdbx_seq_one_letter_code
_entity_poly.pdbx_strand_id
1 'polypeptide(L)'
;MIKKVQTLKFLCTILLLAFANVTQAQDYSKVDNVVSAYPKSFSSPEKLAEKINADFISETDKVRAIFTWIGSIVKYDLREFNSGGNAIAFSYSSEQEKLQKEIKFRYNLALKTLRSKKGVCQGYTALFHVLCDMCQIKCIDIPGTSKTNLAQIGKLPKASDHVWNAVKIGESWKLIDVTWASGAVNTQSGKFISQFNDAYFFTNPEVMFLNHFPDDARMLMTEKSAEDFANLPLFYGDYIKSDYEITFPIEGILNLGKANVIPFKIENLPANQQISYVFTGEGIVKLGEAKTSGNATEFDVRLDSKSKGYLTVYVNNKSVVSYKIQR
;
A
#
# COMPACT_ATOMS: atom_id res chain seq x y z
N MET A 1 23.39 -56.05 52.06
CA MET A 1 22.62 -54.78 52.10
C MET A 1 22.54 -54.22 50.70
N ILE A 2 21.36 -54.29 50.09
CA ILE A 2 21.07 -53.92 48.70
C ILE A 2 20.84 -52.40 48.65
N LYS A 3 21.67 -51.64 47.93
CA LYS A 3 21.39 -50.24 47.58
C LYS A 3 20.83 -50.18 46.17
N LYS A 4 19.54 -49.85 46.06
CA LYS A 4 18.83 -49.52 44.81
C LYS A 4 19.41 -48.23 44.24
N VAL A 5 19.88 -48.27 42.99
CA VAL A 5 20.14 -47.08 42.19
C VAL A 5 18.83 -46.70 41.50
N GLN A 6 18.24 -45.57 41.89
CA GLN A 6 17.11 -44.97 41.17
C GLN A 6 17.65 -44.13 40.01
N THR A 7 17.45 -44.60 38.79
CA THR A 7 17.61 -43.80 37.57
C THR A 7 16.51 -42.73 37.51
N LEU A 8 16.91 -41.47 37.65
CA LEU A 8 16.06 -40.29 37.48
C LEU A 8 15.84 -40.07 35.98
N LYS A 9 14.64 -40.37 35.47
CA LYS A 9 14.22 -40.02 34.10
C LYS A 9 13.91 -38.52 34.06
N PHE A 10 14.77 -37.75 33.38
CA PHE A 10 14.51 -36.35 33.07
C PHE A 10 13.49 -36.31 31.92
N LEU A 11 12.24 -35.98 32.24
CA LEU A 11 11.19 -35.76 31.25
C LEU A 11 11.26 -34.28 30.83
N CYS A 12 11.96 -33.98 29.73
CA CYS A 12 11.90 -32.67 29.10
C CYS A 12 10.54 -32.48 28.43
N THR A 13 9.61 -31.82 29.12
CA THR A 13 8.36 -31.35 28.52
C THR A 13 8.67 -30.13 27.66
N ILE A 14 8.79 -30.32 26.35
CA ILE A 14 8.83 -29.23 25.36
C ILE A 14 7.43 -28.63 25.31
N LEU A 15 7.25 -27.47 25.93
CA LEU A 15 6.05 -26.66 25.82
C LEU A 15 6.05 -25.98 24.44
N LEU A 16 5.44 -26.63 23.45
CA LEU A 16 5.10 -26.01 22.17
C LEU A 16 4.03 -24.94 22.41
N LEU A 17 4.46 -23.72 22.68
CA LEU A 17 3.62 -22.53 22.55
C LEU A 17 3.36 -22.33 21.06
N ALA A 18 2.29 -22.93 20.57
CA ALA A 18 1.68 -22.55 19.31
C ALA A 18 1.14 -21.12 19.46
N PHE A 19 1.95 -20.13 19.10
CA PHE A 19 1.44 -18.80 18.82
C PHE A 19 0.59 -18.90 17.56
N ALA A 20 -0.71 -19.12 17.76
CA ALA A 20 -1.69 -18.79 16.75
C ALA A 20 -1.59 -17.28 16.54
N ASN A 21 -0.89 -16.87 15.47
CA ASN A 21 -1.01 -15.52 14.94
C ASN A 21 -2.43 -15.40 14.37
N VAL A 22 -3.39 -15.14 15.26
CA VAL A 22 -4.69 -14.65 14.85
C VAL A 22 -4.43 -13.22 14.40
N THR A 23 -4.20 -13.02 13.11
CA THR A 23 -4.34 -11.72 12.48
C THR A 23 -5.83 -11.35 12.58
N GLN A 24 -6.22 -10.78 13.72
CA GLN A 24 -7.52 -10.12 13.79
C GLN A 24 -7.43 -8.90 12.87
N ALA A 25 -8.24 -8.91 11.80
CA ALA A 25 -8.58 -7.67 11.11
C ALA A 25 -9.14 -6.72 12.16
N GLN A 26 -8.42 -5.63 12.45
CA GLN A 26 -8.86 -4.65 13.42
C GLN A 26 -10.04 -3.88 12.83
N ASP A 27 -11.20 -3.98 13.48
CA ASP A 27 -12.39 -3.22 13.11
C ASP A 27 -12.24 -1.77 13.59
N TYR A 28 -12.02 -0.86 12.63
CA TYR A 28 -11.89 0.58 12.88
C TYR A 28 -13.19 1.37 12.71
N SER A 29 -14.32 0.70 12.47
CA SER A 29 -15.60 1.35 12.17
C SER A 29 -16.02 2.38 13.21
N LYS A 30 -15.72 2.15 14.50
CA LYS A 30 -16.02 3.10 15.58
C LYS A 30 -15.26 4.42 15.42
N VAL A 31 -13.96 4.36 15.14
CA VAL A 31 -13.12 5.54 14.91
C VAL A 31 -13.59 6.26 13.66
N ASP A 32 -13.81 5.51 12.58
CA ASP A 32 -14.23 6.06 11.29
C ASP A 32 -15.59 6.76 11.38
N ASN A 33 -16.54 6.20 12.13
CA ASN A 33 -17.84 6.80 12.36
C ASN A 33 -17.71 8.15 13.08
N VAL A 34 -16.88 8.24 14.12
CA VAL A 34 -16.62 9.50 14.83
C VAL A 34 -15.96 10.52 13.90
N VAL A 35 -14.94 10.11 13.14
CA VAL A 35 -14.19 10.99 12.23
C VAL A 35 -15.04 11.45 11.06
N SER A 36 -15.98 10.64 10.59
CA SER A 36 -16.92 11.01 9.52
C SER A 36 -17.80 12.22 9.89
N ALA A 37 -18.01 12.44 11.19
CA ALA A 37 -18.75 13.57 11.75
C ALA A 37 -17.88 14.81 12.00
N TYR A 38 -16.56 14.74 11.81
CA TYR A 38 -15.67 15.88 11.99
C TYR A 38 -15.96 16.98 10.95
N PRO A 39 -15.63 18.24 11.27
CA PRO A 39 -15.56 19.29 10.27
C PRO A 39 -14.69 18.86 9.08
N LYS A 40 -15.16 19.11 7.87
CA LYS A 40 -14.38 18.88 6.64
C LYS A 40 -13.24 19.89 6.46
N SER A 41 -13.04 20.79 7.41
CA SER A 41 -12.06 21.88 7.36
C SER A 41 -11.65 22.27 8.77
N PHE A 42 -10.36 22.49 8.97
CA PHE A 42 -9.80 23.06 10.19
C PHE A 42 -8.93 24.27 9.84
N SER A 43 -8.81 25.24 10.75
CA SER A 43 -8.03 26.47 10.52
C SER A 43 -6.51 26.22 10.55
N SER A 44 -6.09 25.19 11.29
CA SER A 44 -4.69 24.78 11.43
C SER A 44 -4.58 23.29 11.82
N PRO A 45 -3.40 22.65 11.63
CA PRO A 45 -3.17 21.26 12.05
C PRO A 45 -3.40 21.05 13.55
N GLU A 46 -3.06 22.03 14.40
CA GLU A 46 -3.24 21.98 15.84
C GLU A 46 -4.70 21.76 16.21
N LYS A 47 -5.64 22.44 15.53
CA LYS A 47 -7.08 22.30 15.83
C LYS A 47 -7.61 20.91 15.48
N LEU A 48 -7.08 20.29 14.43
CA LEU A 48 -7.41 18.91 14.10
C LEU A 48 -6.80 17.95 15.12
N ALA A 49 -5.52 18.14 15.49
CA ALA A 49 -4.86 17.31 16.49
C ALA A 49 -5.50 17.42 17.89
N GLU A 50 -5.90 18.63 18.32
CA GLU A 50 -6.65 18.86 19.56
C GLU A 50 -7.96 18.05 19.57
N LYS A 51 -8.71 18.07 18.44
CA LYS A 51 -9.96 17.32 18.32
C LYS A 51 -9.72 15.81 18.39
N ILE A 52 -8.70 15.31 17.69
CA ILE A 52 -8.32 13.89 17.71
C ILE A 52 -7.88 13.46 19.12
N ASN A 53 -7.03 14.23 19.79
CA ASN A 53 -6.56 13.94 21.14
C ASN A 53 -7.68 14.00 22.20
N ALA A 54 -8.73 14.78 21.97
CA ALA A 54 -9.89 14.84 22.85
C ALA A 54 -10.81 13.61 22.70
N ASP A 55 -10.95 13.09 21.48
CA ASP A 55 -11.88 11.98 21.20
C ASP A 55 -11.24 10.60 21.36
N PHE A 56 -9.92 10.48 21.21
CA PHE A 56 -9.21 9.20 21.20
C PHE A 56 -8.03 9.19 22.17
N ILE A 57 -7.92 8.08 22.91
CA ILE A 57 -6.85 7.88 23.90
C ILE A 57 -5.71 7.03 23.32
N SER A 58 -6.05 5.92 22.65
CA SER A 58 -5.04 4.97 22.15
C SER A 58 -4.26 5.54 20.96
N GLU A 59 -2.97 5.20 20.85
CA GLU A 59 -2.14 5.60 19.70
C GLU A 59 -2.77 5.12 18.39
N THR A 60 -3.22 3.87 18.35
CA THR A 60 -3.87 3.25 17.19
C THR A 60 -5.09 4.04 16.72
N ASP A 61 -6.01 4.41 17.63
CA ASP A 61 -7.22 5.15 17.26
C ASP A 61 -6.89 6.56 16.78
N LYS A 62 -5.88 7.21 17.37
CA LYS A 62 -5.40 8.51 16.90
C LYS A 62 -4.81 8.43 15.50
N VAL A 63 -3.92 7.47 15.23
CA VAL A 63 -3.37 7.25 13.88
C VAL A 63 -4.49 6.95 12.90
N ARG A 64 -5.45 6.10 13.29
CA ARG A 64 -6.61 5.79 12.47
C ARG A 64 -7.41 7.04 12.13
N ALA A 65 -7.67 7.89 13.11
CA ALA A 65 -8.40 9.13 12.91
C ALA A 65 -7.68 10.09 11.95
N ILE A 66 -6.36 10.24 12.09
CA ILE A 66 -5.53 11.04 11.18
C ILE A 66 -5.62 10.48 9.75
N PHE A 67 -5.40 9.18 9.59
CA PHE A 67 -5.43 8.49 8.29
C PHE A 67 -6.79 8.66 7.59
N THR A 68 -7.88 8.33 8.30
CA THR A 68 -9.24 8.39 7.76
C THR A 68 -9.63 9.82 7.40
N TRP A 69 -9.34 10.79 8.26
CA TRP A 69 -9.70 12.19 7.98
C TRP A 69 -8.97 12.73 6.75
N ILE A 70 -7.65 12.54 6.66
CA ILE A 70 -6.87 13.02 5.51
C ILE A 70 -7.31 12.30 4.24
N GLY A 71 -7.35 10.96 4.24
CA GLY A 71 -7.68 10.15 3.07
C GLY A 71 -9.10 10.37 2.54
N SER A 72 -10.03 10.83 3.39
CA SER A 72 -11.40 11.14 3.00
C SER A 72 -11.60 12.58 2.49
N ILE A 73 -10.69 13.50 2.81
CA ILE A 73 -10.88 14.95 2.57
C ILE A 73 -9.91 15.50 1.54
N VAL A 74 -8.64 15.08 1.56
CA VAL A 74 -7.60 15.59 0.67
C VAL A 74 -7.70 14.90 -0.68
N LYS A 75 -7.56 15.69 -1.76
CA LYS A 75 -7.59 15.22 -3.15
C LYS A 75 -6.21 15.34 -3.77
N TYR A 76 -5.85 14.38 -4.64
CA TYR A 76 -4.55 14.44 -5.31
C TYR A 76 -4.47 15.66 -6.26
N ASP A 77 -3.43 16.49 -6.11
CA ASP A 77 -3.24 17.69 -6.94
C ASP A 77 -2.48 17.35 -8.23
N LEU A 78 -3.25 16.92 -9.24
CA LEU A 78 -2.71 16.59 -10.56
C LEU A 78 -2.05 17.77 -11.27
N ARG A 79 -2.42 19.02 -10.95
CA ARG A 79 -1.79 20.18 -11.58
C ARG A 79 -0.39 20.38 -11.03
N GLU A 80 -0.22 20.29 -9.72
CA GLU A 80 1.09 20.36 -9.06
C GLU A 80 1.98 19.17 -9.46
N PHE A 81 1.42 17.97 -9.55
CA PHE A 81 2.14 16.79 -10.04
C PHE A 81 2.64 16.97 -11.48
N ASN A 82 1.75 17.38 -12.40
CA ASN A 82 2.10 17.52 -13.81
C ASN A 82 3.04 18.69 -14.10
N SER A 83 3.10 19.70 -13.22
CA SER A 83 4.07 20.80 -13.35
C SER A 83 5.48 20.41 -12.86
N GLY A 84 5.68 19.18 -12.38
CA GLY A 84 6.97 18.70 -11.84
C GLY A 84 7.28 19.19 -10.43
N GLY A 85 6.31 19.82 -9.76
CA GLY A 85 6.52 20.53 -8.49
C GLY A 85 7.54 21.67 -8.59
N ASN A 86 7.83 22.30 -7.46
CA ASN A 86 8.97 23.21 -7.33
C ASN A 86 10.03 22.51 -6.49
N ALA A 87 11.22 22.29 -7.04
CA ALA A 87 12.35 21.82 -6.24
C ALA A 87 12.70 22.92 -5.23
N ILE A 88 12.63 22.60 -3.94
CA ILE A 88 12.95 23.54 -2.87
C ILE A 88 14.33 23.19 -2.36
N ALA A 89 15.29 24.05 -2.67
CA ALA A 89 16.63 24.00 -2.11
C ALA A 89 16.77 25.07 -1.02
N PHE A 90 17.32 24.70 0.13
CA PHE A 90 17.73 25.64 1.16
C PHE A 90 19.15 25.33 1.59
N SER A 91 19.99 26.35 1.73
CA SER A 91 21.31 26.23 2.35
C SER A 91 21.19 26.24 3.87
N TYR A 92 22.18 25.70 4.57
CA TYR A 92 22.27 25.71 6.03
C TYR A 92 23.73 25.74 6.46
N SER A 93 23.99 26.29 7.65
CA SER A 93 25.33 26.44 8.23
C SER A 93 25.60 25.47 9.38
N SER A 94 24.57 24.81 9.90
CA SER A 94 24.66 23.79 10.95
C SER A 94 23.53 22.76 10.82
N GLU A 95 23.72 21.58 11.42
CA GLU A 95 22.68 20.53 11.44
C GLU A 95 21.42 20.98 12.20
N GLN A 96 21.59 21.78 13.25
CA GLN A 96 20.46 22.35 13.99
C GLN A 96 19.64 23.29 13.09
N GLU A 97 20.29 24.17 12.33
CA GLU A 97 19.59 25.07 11.40
C GLU A 97 18.85 24.29 10.31
N LYS A 98 19.49 23.26 9.76
CA LYS A 98 18.89 22.35 8.79
C LYS A 98 17.61 21.71 9.34
N LEU A 99 17.67 21.12 10.53
CA LEU A 99 16.52 20.50 11.19
C LEU A 99 15.37 21.50 11.40
N GLN A 100 15.67 22.72 11.84
CA GLN A 100 14.64 23.75 12.01
C GLN A 100 13.99 24.16 10.68
N LYS A 101 14.77 24.24 9.60
CA LYS A 101 14.26 24.52 8.25
C LYS A 101 13.38 23.38 7.74
N GLU A 102 13.77 22.12 7.97
CA GLU A 102 12.98 20.95 7.60
C GLU A 102 11.66 20.88 8.36
N ILE A 103 11.67 21.09 9.68
CA ILE A 103 10.46 21.14 10.52
C ILE A 103 9.51 22.24 10.02
N LYS A 104 10.04 23.46 9.80
CA LYS A 104 9.24 24.59 9.31
C LYS A 104 8.67 24.32 7.91
N PHE A 105 9.46 23.73 7.03
CA PHE A 105 9.03 23.38 5.69
C PHE A 105 7.88 22.35 5.72
N ARG A 106 8.06 21.26 6.48
CA ARG A 106 7.05 20.23 6.71
C ARG A 106 5.75 20.84 7.24
N TYR A 107 5.84 21.69 8.26
CA TYR A 107 4.68 22.37 8.83
C TYR A 107 3.94 23.24 7.80
N ASN A 108 4.67 24.05 7.03
CA ASN A 108 4.08 24.91 6.00
C ASN A 108 3.38 24.08 4.91
N LEU A 109 3.97 22.96 4.51
CA LEU A 109 3.38 22.04 3.53
C LEU A 109 2.12 21.37 4.09
N ALA A 110 2.17 20.88 5.33
CA ALA A 110 1.00 20.36 6.04
C ALA A 110 -0.14 21.38 6.12
N LEU A 111 0.15 22.62 6.50
CA LEU A 111 -0.83 23.70 6.58
C LEU A 111 -1.42 24.04 5.19
N LYS A 112 -0.58 24.07 4.14
CA LYS A 112 -1.03 24.26 2.74
C LYS A 112 -2.01 23.14 2.37
N THR A 113 -1.63 21.88 2.56
CA THR A 113 -2.45 20.71 2.22
C THR A 113 -3.75 20.65 3.01
N LEU A 114 -3.72 20.96 4.31
CA LEU A 114 -4.90 21.03 5.16
C LEU A 114 -5.90 22.07 4.64
N ARG A 115 -5.43 23.29 4.34
CA ARG A 115 -6.29 24.41 3.92
C ARG A 115 -6.83 24.23 2.51
N SER A 116 -5.97 23.80 1.57
CA SER A 116 -6.37 23.60 0.18
C SER A 116 -7.19 22.32 -0.03
N LYS A 117 -7.05 21.34 0.87
CA LYS A 117 -7.54 19.96 0.74
C LYS A 117 -7.03 19.30 -0.53
N LYS A 118 -5.83 19.70 -0.95
CA LYS A 118 -5.13 19.21 -2.13
C LYS A 118 -3.65 19.07 -1.86
N GLY A 119 -3.05 18.01 -2.40
CA GLY A 119 -1.62 17.79 -2.32
C GLY A 119 -1.16 16.67 -3.24
N VAL A 120 0.14 16.61 -3.48
CA VAL A 120 0.84 15.42 -3.97
C VAL A 120 1.35 14.61 -2.77
N CYS A 121 2.02 13.48 -2.98
CA CYS A 121 2.47 12.58 -1.91
C CYS A 121 3.21 13.28 -0.76
N GLN A 122 4.08 14.26 -1.03
CA GLN A 122 4.75 15.05 0.03
C GLN A 122 3.77 15.84 0.90
N GLY A 123 2.65 16.32 0.33
CA GLY A 123 1.62 17.05 1.07
C GLY A 123 0.84 16.16 2.03
N TYR A 124 0.46 14.96 1.58
CA TYR A 124 -0.19 13.96 2.43
C TYR A 124 0.70 13.53 3.58
N THR A 125 1.95 13.15 3.28
CA THR A 125 2.90 12.67 4.28
C THR A 125 3.30 13.76 5.27
N ALA A 126 3.51 15.00 4.81
CA ALA A 126 3.78 16.12 5.72
C ALA A 126 2.61 16.38 6.67
N LEU A 127 1.37 16.38 6.17
CA LEU A 127 0.19 16.59 7.03
C LEU A 127 0.01 15.44 8.03
N PHE A 128 0.15 14.20 7.57
CA PHE A 128 0.05 13.03 8.43
C PHE A 128 1.12 13.04 9.54
N HIS A 129 2.37 13.32 9.18
CA HIS A 129 3.49 13.37 10.13
C HIS A 129 3.31 14.47 11.18
N VAL A 130 2.95 15.69 10.76
CA VAL A 130 2.71 16.82 11.69
C VAL A 130 1.61 16.49 12.69
N LEU A 131 0.53 15.83 12.25
CA LEU A 131 -0.55 15.41 13.14
C LEU A 131 -0.10 14.28 14.08
N CYS A 132 0.74 13.35 13.62
CA CYS A 132 1.33 12.31 14.48
C CYS A 132 2.19 12.93 15.59
N ASP A 133 3.07 13.88 15.25
CA ASP A 133 3.89 14.59 16.23
C ASP A 133 3.04 15.28 17.30
N MET A 134 1.98 15.97 16.88
CA MET A 134 1.02 16.63 17.79
C MET A 134 0.19 15.64 18.62
N CYS A 135 0.09 14.39 18.18
CA CYS A 135 -0.54 13.30 18.91
C CYS A 135 0.47 12.46 19.71
N GLN A 136 1.75 12.87 19.76
CA GLN A 136 2.87 12.20 20.42
C GLN A 136 3.19 10.81 19.85
N ILE A 137 2.95 10.60 18.56
CA ILE A 137 3.15 9.34 17.86
C ILE A 137 4.40 9.49 16.99
N LYS A 138 5.40 8.62 17.21
CA LYS A 138 6.62 8.64 16.40
C LYS A 138 6.27 8.28 14.96
N CYS A 139 6.59 9.18 14.03
CA CYS A 139 6.36 9.03 12.61
C CYS A 139 7.67 9.23 11.85
N ILE A 140 7.85 8.50 10.76
CA ILE A 140 8.94 8.71 9.79
C ILE A 140 8.36 8.83 8.40
N ASP A 141 9.02 9.61 7.54
CA ASP A 141 8.75 9.62 6.11
C ASP A 141 9.67 8.63 5.42
N ILE A 142 9.14 7.88 4.48
CA ILE A 142 9.85 6.86 3.74
C ILE A 142 9.82 7.27 2.27
N PRO A 143 10.89 7.89 1.74
CA PRO A 143 11.03 8.11 0.32
C PRO A 143 11.32 6.78 -0.38
N GLY A 144 10.81 6.64 -1.60
CA GLY A 144 11.05 5.45 -2.41
C GLY A 144 10.48 5.54 -3.81
N THR A 145 10.52 4.40 -4.50
CA THR A 145 9.92 4.20 -5.82
C THR A 145 8.58 3.47 -5.68
N SER A 146 7.61 3.92 -6.47
CA SER A 146 6.33 3.24 -6.64
C SER A 146 6.23 2.52 -7.99
N LYS A 147 5.55 1.38 -8.02
CA LYS A 147 5.22 0.69 -9.27
C LYS A 147 3.79 1.04 -9.69
N THR A 148 3.67 1.95 -10.65
CA THR A 148 2.39 2.52 -11.12
C THR A 148 2.21 2.43 -12.63
N ASN A 149 3.27 2.14 -13.39
CA ASN A 149 3.28 2.13 -14.83
C ASN A 149 3.67 0.75 -15.38
N LEU A 150 2.97 0.31 -16.43
CA LEU A 150 3.23 -0.94 -17.15
C LEU A 150 4.71 -1.08 -17.58
N ALA A 151 5.35 0.03 -17.99
CA ALA A 151 6.75 0.04 -18.41
C ALA A 151 7.77 -0.27 -17.29
N GLN A 152 7.34 -0.23 -16.02
CA GLN A 152 8.17 -0.58 -14.87
C GLN A 152 8.23 -2.10 -14.62
N ILE A 153 7.36 -2.90 -15.26
CA ILE A 153 7.41 -4.37 -15.13
C ILE A 153 8.73 -4.89 -15.70
N GLY A 154 9.51 -5.59 -14.87
CA GLY A 154 10.85 -6.08 -15.20
C GLY A 154 11.94 -5.01 -15.17
N LYS A 155 11.74 -3.91 -14.44
CA LYS A 155 12.73 -2.84 -14.25
C LYS A 155 13.03 -2.66 -12.77
N LEU A 156 14.31 -2.55 -12.45
CA LEU A 156 14.75 -2.17 -11.11
C LEU A 156 14.15 -0.82 -10.70
N PRO A 157 13.87 -0.62 -9.40
CA PRO A 157 13.43 0.67 -8.88
C PRO A 157 14.44 1.77 -9.24
N LYS A 158 13.94 2.99 -9.46
CA LYS A 158 14.72 4.13 -9.95
C LYS A 158 14.86 5.18 -8.84
N ALA A 159 15.13 6.42 -9.21
CA ALA A 159 15.06 7.55 -8.28
C ALA A 159 13.66 7.64 -7.66
N SER A 160 13.61 8.02 -6.38
CA SER A 160 12.36 8.17 -5.64
C SER A 160 11.36 9.03 -6.40
N ASP A 161 10.16 8.49 -6.58
CA ASP A 161 9.00 9.16 -7.20
C ASP A 161 7.81 9.24 -6.25
N HIS A 162 7.94 8.67 -5.05
CA HIS A 162 6.88 8.61 -4.05
C HIS A 162 7.44 8.69 -2.63
N VAL A 163 6.56 9.06 -1.69
CA VAL A 163 6.85 9.09 -0.26
C VAL A 163 5.62 8.68 0.52
N TRP A 164 5.81 7.85 1.54
CA TRP A 164 4.77 7.39 2.46
C TRP A 164 5.27 7.48 3.91
N ASN A 165 4.49 6.99 4.88
CA ASN A 165 4.86 7.07 6.29
C ASN A 165 5.00 5.69 6.94
N ALA A 166 5.75 5.65 8.03
CA ALA A 166 5.59 4.61 9.05
C ALA A 166 5.46 5.25 10.43
N VAL A 167 4.67 4.62 11.30
CA VAL A 167 4.50 5.04 12.68
C VAL A 167 4.92 3.94 13.64
N LYS A 168 5.43 4.30 14.82
CA LYS A 168 5.70 3.33 15.89
C LYS A 168 4.47 3.23 16.81
N ILE A 169 3.90 2.04 16.91
CA ILE A 169 2.79 1.71 17.81
C ILE A 169 3.27 0.62 18.77
N GLY A 170 3.31 0.93 20.06
CA GLY A 170 4.05 0.12 21.02
C GLY A 170 5.49 -0.10 20.56
N GLU A 171 5.92 -1.34 20.38
CA GLU A 171 7.28 -1.68 19.94
C GLU A 171 7.44 -1.93 18.42
N SER A 172 6.36 -1.86 17.64
CA SER A 172 6.39 -2.19 16.21
C SER A 172 6.20 -0.96 15.33
N TRP A 173 6.95 -0.91 14.22
CA TRP A 173 6.68 0.02 13.13
C TRP A 173 5.55 -0.49 12.24
N LYS A 174 4.69 0.41 11.78
CA LYS A 174 3.53 0.12 10.92
C LYS A 174 3.56 1.02 9.70
N LEU A 175 3.46 0.42 8.51
CA LEU A 175 3.50 1.12 7.23
C LEU A 175 2.13 1.72 6.90
N ILE A 176 2.11 2.94 6.37
CA ILE A 176 0.90 3.69 6.02
C ILE A 176 1.14 4.50 4.75
N ASP A 177 0.21 4.43 3.79
CA ASP A 177 0.16 5.40 2.69
C ASP A 177 -1.23 6.05 2.55
N VAL A 178 -1.34 7.25 3.09
CA VAL A 178 -2.57 8.06 3.03
C VAL A 178 -2.85 8.55 1.59
N THR A 179 -1.80 8.73 0.77
CA THR A 179 -1.94 9.19 -0.61
C THR A 179 -2.70 8.15 -1.43
N TRP A 180 -2.24 6.89 -1.40
CA TRP A 180 -2.87 5.80 -2.14
C TRP A 180 -4.14 5.29 -1.46
N ALA A 181 -4.29 5.52 -0.15
CA ALA A 181 -5.56 5.35 0.54
C ALA A 181 -6.65 6.31 0.03
N SER A 182 -6.30 7.52 -0.41
CA SER A 182 -7.31 8.55 -0.75
C SER A 182 -8.04 8.30 -2.07
N GLY A 183 -7.42 7.56 -2.99
CA GLY A 183 -8.00 7.23 -4.29
C GLY A 183 -6.96 7.01 -5.37
N ALA A 184 -7.40 7.08 -6.63
CA ALA A 184 -6.56 6.82 -7.79
C ALA A 184 -6.85 7.78 -8.94
N VAL A 185 -5.92 7.88 -9.87
CA VAL A 185 -6.12 8.62 -11.11
C VAL A 185 -6.76 7.71 -12.14
N ASN A 186 -7.93 8.10 -12.65
CA ASN A 186 -8.53 7.42 -13.77
C ASN A 186 -7.74 7.73 -15.05
N THR A 187 -7.11 6.72 -15.62
CA THR A 187 -6.19 6.85 -16.75
C THR A 187 -6.87 7.32 -18.04
N GLN A 188 -8.17 7.09 -18.21
CA GLN A 188 -8.92 7.52 -19.39
C GLN A 188 -9.28 9.01 -19.34
N SER A 189 -9.77 9.47 -18.20
CA SER A 189 -10.21 10.86 -18.00
C SER A 189 -9.10 11.79 -17.51
N GLY A 190 -8.00 11.23 -17.01
CA GLY A 190 -6.93 11.97 -16.36
C GLY A 190 -7.36 12.65 -15.06
N LYS A 191 -8.47 12.21 -14.45
CA LYS A 191 -9.04 12.82 -13.24
C LYS A 191 -8.77 11.95 -12.01
N PHE A 192 -8.50 12.60 -10.89
CA PHE A 192 -8.47 11.94 -9.58
C PHE A 192 -9.89 11.52 -9.18
N ILE A 193 -10.04 10.25 -8.81
CA ILE A 193 -11.26 9.67 -8.25
C ILE A 193 -10.96 9.34 -6.79
N SER A 194 -11.69 10.01 -5.88
CA SER A 194 -11.67 9.67 -4.47
C SER A 194 -12.25 8.27 -4.27
N GLN A 195 -11.45 7.36 -3.73
CA GLN A 195 -11.84 6.00 -3.44
C GLN A 195 -11.04 5.54 -2.23
N PHE A 196 -11.64 5.66 -1.04
CA PHE A 196 -10.94 5.32 0.19
C PHE A 196 -10.56 3.82 0.21
N ASN A 197 -9.26 3.57 0.37
CA ASN A 197 -8.69 2.24 0.41
C ASN A 197 -8.00 1.97 1.74
N ASP A 198 -8.69 1.18 2.55
CA ASP A 198 -8.28 0.87 3.91
C ASP A 198 -7.01 0.03 4.00
N ALA A 199 -6.71 -0.74 2.95
CA ALA A 199 -5.57 -1.66 2.94
C ALA A 199 -4.20 -0.95 3.03
N TYR A 200 -4.17 0.37 2.85
CA TYR A 200 -2.98 1.20 3.08
C TYR A 200 -2.81 1.68 4.53
N PHE A 201 -3.65 1.21 5.47
CA PHE A 201 -3.51 1.45 6.90
C PHE A 201 -2.87 0.26 7.60
N PHE A 202 -1.73 0.47 8.25
CA PHE A 202 -0.96 -0.59 8.91
C PHE A 202 -0.71 -1.80 7.99
N THR A 203 -0.41 -1.52 6.73
CA THR A 203 -0.26 -2.52 5.67
C THR A 203 0.82 -3.52 6.02
N ASN A 204 0.54 -4.80 5.78
CA ASN A 204 1.56 -5.84 5.90
C ASN A 204 2.73 -5.51 4.94
N PRO A 205 3.99 -5.56 5.39
CA PRO A 205 5.16 -5.34 4.54
C PRO A 205 5.15 -6.09 3.20
N GLU A 206 4.69 -7.35 3.18
CA GLU A 206 4.59 -8.14 1.94
C GLU A 206 3.58 -7.56 0.95
N VAL A 207 2.48 -6.99 1.44
CA VAL A 207 1.45 -6.34 0.62
C VAL A 207 1.92 -4.95 0.17
N MET A 208 2.57 -4.19 1.06
CA MET A 208 3.12 -2.87 0.73
C MET A 208 4.20 -3.00 -0.35
N PHE A 209 5.02 -4.06 -0.29
CA PHE A 209 6.07 -4.36 -1.26
C PHE A 209 5.55 -4.59 -2.68
N LEU A 210 4.27 -4.96 -2.85
CA LEU A 210 3.70 -5.20 -4.18
C LEU A 210 3.76 -3.97 -5.10
N ASN A 211 3.84 -2.78 -4.51
CA ASN A 211 3.87 -1.53 -5.25
C ASN A 211 4.74 -0.42 -4.63
N HIS A 212 5.37 -0.63 -3.47
CA HIS A 212 6.31 0.30 -2.83
C HIS A 212 7.69 -0.32 -2.61
N PHE A 213 8.74 0.41 -2.99
CA PHE A 213 10.13 0.05 -2.71
C PHE A 213 10.88 1.26 -2.12
N PRO A 214 11.30 1.24 -0.85
CA PRO A 214 11.95 2.37 -0.20
C PRO A 214 13.39 2.57 -0.67
N ASP A 215 13.88 3.81 -0.60
CA ASP A 215 15.29 4.13 -0.88
C ASP A 215 16.23 3.49 0.16
N ASP A 216 15.75 3.36 1.40
CA ASP A 216 16.43 2.64 2.47
C ASP A 216 15.78 1.26 2.65
N ALA A 217 16.50 0.20 2.24
CA ALA A 217 16.02 -1.17 2.31
C ALA A 217 15.63 -1.62 3.73
N ARG A 218 16.13 -0.99 4.80
CA ARG A 218 15.71 -1.28 6.18
C ARG A 218 14.22 -0.98 6.41
N MET A 219 13.63 -0.11 5.59
CA MET A 219 12.22 0.25 5.65
C MET A 219 11.30 -0.72 4.88
N LEU A 220 11.86 -1.73 4.20
CA LEU A 220 11.07 -2.78 3.56
C LEU A 220 10.31 -3.61 4.59
N MET A 221 10.94 -3.88 5.74
CA MET A 221 10.39 -4.75 6.79
C MET A 221 10.05 -6.17 6.28
N THR A 222 10.76 -6.61 5.24
CA THR A 222 10.73 -7.94 4.62
C THR A 222 12.11 -8.24 4.04
N GLU A 223 12.37 -9.51 3.69
CA GLU A 223 13.61 -10.02 3.11
C GLU A 223 13.69 -9.88 1.57
N LYS A 224 12.75 -9.14 0.96
CA LYS A 224 12.67 -8.96 -0.49
C LYS A 224 13.76 -8.04 -1.04
N SER A 225 14.15 -8.28 -2.29
CA SER A 225 15.16 -7.47 -3.00
C SER A 225 14.58 -6.52 -4.06
N ALA A 226 15.45 -5.68 -4.63
CA ALA A 226 15.10 -4.83 -5.76
C ALA A 226 14.76 -5.65 -7.03
N GLU A 227 15.38 -6.82 -7.20
CA GLU A 227 15.10 -7.77 -8.27
C GLU A 227 13.75 -8.43 -8.08
N ASP A 228 13.39 -8.83 -6.85
CA ASP A 228 12.04 -9.30 -6.54
C ASP A 228 11.02 -8.23 -6.92
N PHE A 229 11.28 -6.97 -6.54
CA PHE A 229 10.40 -5.86 -6.86
C PHE A 229 10.28 -5.68 -8.37
N ALA A 230 11.39 -5.72 -9.12
CA ALA A 230 11.37 -5.61 -10.57
C ALA A 230 10.54 -6.72 -11.23
N ASN A 231 10.65 -7.94 -10.71
CA ASN A 231 10.00 -9.13 -11.24
C ASN A 231 8.50 -9.22 -10.91
N LEU A 232 7.98 -8.45 -9.96
CA LEU A 232 6.53 -8.42 -9.70
C LEU A 232 5.74 -7.93 -10.93
N PRO A 233 4.50 -8.41 -11.13
CA PRO A 233 3.55 -7.72 -12.01
C PRO A 233 3.19 -6.33 -11.43
N LEU A 234 2.38 -5.59 -12.16
CA LEU A 234 1.81 -4.33 -11.68
C LEU A 234 0.47 -4.64 -10.99
N PHE A 235 0.42 -4.54 -9.66
CA PHE A 235 -0.82 -4.68 -8.88
C PHE A 235 -1.53 -3.34 -8.69
N TYR A 236 -2.85 -3.34 -8.79
CA TYR A 236 -3.67 -2.13 -8.64
C TYR A 236 -4.32 -2.04 -7.26
N GLY A 237 -4.78 -0.84 -6.88
CA GLY A 237 -5.39 -0.60 -5.57
C GLY A 237 -6.57 -1.51 -5.24
N ASP A 238 -7.38 -1.92 -6.22
CA ASP A 238 -8.48 -2.88 -5.99
C ASP A 238 -7.99 -4.28 -5.61
N TYR A 239 -6.80 -4.71 -6.09
CA TYR A 239 -6.17 -5.95 -5.63
C TYR A 239 -5.62 -5.80 -4.22
N ILE A 240 -4.94 -4.69 -3.93
CA ILE A 240 -4.40 -4.41 -2.58
C ILE A 240 -5.51 -4.36 -1.54
N LYS A 241 -6.71 -3.90 -1.92
CA LYS A 241 -7.90 -3.88 -1.06
C LYS A 241 -8.55 -5.25 -0.84
N SER A 242 -8.24 -6.23 -1.68
CA SER A 242 -8.94 -7.51 -1.69
C SER A 242 -8.34 -8.53 -0.73
N ASP A 243 -9.14 -9.52 -0.35
CA ASP A 243 -8.70 -10.64 0.50
C ASP A 243 -8.31 -11.89 -0.30
N TYR A 244 -8.26 -11.79 -1.64
CA TYR A 244 -7.87 -12.88 -2.53
C TYR A 244 -6.46 -12.68 -3.07
N GLU A 245 -5.81 -13.77 -3.43
CA GLU A 245 -4.41 -13.77 -3.84
C GLU A 245 -4.24 -14.41 -5.21
N ILE A 246 -3.53 -13.73 -6.12
CA ILE A 246 -3.13 -14.32 -7.40
C ILE A 246 -1.86 -15.13 -7.15
N THR A 247 -2.03 -16.46 -7.09
CA THR A 247 -0.94 -17.40 -6.82
C THR A 247 -0.24 -17.88 -8.09
N PHE A 248 -0.84 -17.66 -9.27
CA PHE A 248 -0.20 -17.92 -10.56
C PHE A 248 -0.85 -17.09 -11.68
N PRO A 249 -0.07 -16.50 -12.61
CA PRO A 249 1.39 -16.36 -12.60
C PRO A 249 1.89 -15.35 -11.55
N ILE A 250 3.05 -15.64 -10.95
CA ILE A 250 3.69 -14.75 -9.96
C ILE A 250 4.70 -13.77 -10.58
N GLU A 251 5.28 -14.12 -11.72
CA GLU A 251 6.23 -13.27 -12.43
C GLU A 251 5.49 -12.25 -13.30
N GLY A 252 5.98 -11.01 -13.29
CA GLY A 252 5.43 -9.90 -14.06
C GLY A 252 5.75 -9.97 -15.55
N ILE A 253 6.87 -10.58 -15.93
CA ILE A 253 7.19 -10.88 -17.32
C ILE A 253 6.76 -12.31 -17.63
N LEU A 254 5.84 -12.46 -18.57
CA LEU A 254 5.38 -13.76 -19.05
C LEU A 254 6.13 -14.13 -20.32
N ASN A 255 7.09 -15.05 -20.19
CA ASN A 255 7.87 -15.59 -21.30
C ASN A 255 7.10 -16.74 -21.96
N LEU A 256 6.39 -16.46 -23.05
CA LEU A 256 5.39 -17.37 -23.60
C LEU A 256 5.95 -18.41 -24.57
N GLY A 257 7.05 -18.12 -25.27
CA GLY A 257 7.61 -19.03 -26.29
C GLY A 257 6.54 -19.50 -27.29
N LYS A 258 6.26 -20.82 -27.32
CA LYS A 258 5.23 -21.45 -28.17
C LYS A 258 3.89 -21.70 -27.45
N ALA A 259 3.70 -21.19 -26.24
CA ALA A 259 2.47 -21.39 -25.48
C ALA A 259 1.28 -20.68 -26.14
N ASN A 260 0.11 -21.34 -26.12
CA ASN A 260 -1.15 -20.80 -26.64
C ASN A 260 -2.13 -20.40 -25.52
N VAL A 261 -1.76 -20.65 -24.27
CA VAL A 261 -2.55 -20.35 -23.08
C VAL A 261 -1.63 -19.89 -21.94
N ILE A 262 -2.11 -18.96 -21.13
CA ILE A 262 -1.54 -18.63 -19.81
C ILE A 262 -2.54 -19.11 -18.76
N PRO A 263 -2.21 -20.12 -17.95
CA PRO A 263 -3.06 -20.51 -16.83
C PRO A 263 -3.01 -19.44 -15.74
N PHE A 264 -4.12 -19.26 -15.04
CA PHE A 264 -4.22 -18.40 -13.86
C PHE A 264 -4.81 -19.17 -12.69
N LYS A 265 -4.33 -18.86 -11.49
CA LYS A 265 -4.87 -19.36 -10.23
C LYS A 265 -5.01 -18.23 -9.23
N ILE A 266 -6.22 -18.05 -8.71
CA ILE A 266 -6.56 -17.08 -7.66
C ILE A 266 -7.11 -17.84 -6.46
N GLU A 267 -6.52 -17.63 -5.28
CA GLU A 267 -7.00 -18.21 -4.03
C GLU A 267 -7.89 -17.23 -3.26
N ASN A 268 -8.91 -17.76 -2.59
CA ASN A 268 -9.88 -17.01 -1.78
C ASN A 268 -10.70 -15.96 -2.55
N LEU A 269 -10.78 -16.08 -3.88
CA LEU A 269 -11.69 -15.25 -4.68
C LEU A 269 -13.14 -15.57 -4.26
N PRO A 270 -13.96 -14.56 -3.90
CA PRO A 270 -15.36 -14.79 -3.56
C PRO A 270 -16.12 -15.52 -4.68
N ALA A 271 -17.23 -16.17 -4.35
CA ALA A 271 -18.08 -16.79 -5.36
C ALA A 271 -18.71 -15.73 -6.28
N ASN A 272 -19.09 -16.15 -7.50
CA ASN A 272 -19.84 -15.35 -8.48
C ASN A 272 -19.14 -14.05 -8.94
N GLN A 273 -17.81 -14.00 -8.89
CA GLN A 273 -17.05 -12.88 -9.44
C GLN A 273 -16.85 -13.06 -10.94
N GLN A 274 -16.99 -11.98 -11.70
CA GLN A 274 -16.69 -11.98 -13.13
C GLN A 274 -15.20 -11.70 -13.33
N ILE A 275 -14.50 -12.64 -13.97
CA ILE A 275 -13.12 -12.44 -14.41
C ILE A 275 -13.13 -12.03 -15.89
N SER A 276 -12.39 -10.97 -16.22
CA SER A 276 -12.15 -10.57 -17.59
C SER A 276 -10.71 -10.11 -17.78
N TYR A 277 -10.26 -10.02 -19.03
CA TYR A 277 -8.90 -9.60 -19.34
C TYR A 277 -8.83 -8.84 -20.67
N VAL A 278 -7.78 -8.02 -20.80
CA VAL A 278 -7.51 -7.20 -22.00
C VAL A 278 -6.03 -7.27 -22.33
N PHE A 279 -5.71 -7.44 -23.61
CA PHE A 279 -4.37 -7.16 -24.12
C PHE A 279 -4.30 -5.74 -24.67
N THR A 280 -3.25 -4.99 -24.34
CA THR A 280 -3.06 -3.62 -24.87
C THR A 280 -2.99 -3.60 -26.40
N GLY A 281 -2.49 -4.66 -27.03
CA GLY A 281 -2.41 -4.78 -28.49
C GLY A 281 -3.75 -4.96 -29.21
N GLU A 282 -4.83 -5.26 -28.47
CA GLU A 282 -6.16 -5.54 -29.02
C GLU A 282 -7.21 -4.55 -28.50
N GLY A 283 -7.15 -4.17 -27.22
CA GLY A 283 -8.11 -3.26 -26.58
C GLY A 283 -9.50 -3.85 -26.39
N ILE A 284 -9.68 -5.17 -26.59
CA ILE A 284 -10.95 -5.86 -26.45
C ILE A 284 -11.00 -6.59 -25.11
N VAL A 285 -12.12 -6.44 -24.39
CA VAL A 285 -12.41 -7.18 -23.15
C VAL A 285 -12.83 -8.60 -23.51
N LYS A 286 -12.12 -9.58 -22.97
CA LYS A 286 -12.42 -11.01 -23.08
C LYS A 286 -12.83 -11.56 -21.71
N LEU A 287 -13.82 -12.45 -21.67
CA LEU A 287 -14.24 -13.10 -20.43
C LEU A 287 -13.33 -14.29 -20.13
N GLY A 288 -12.96 -14.46 -18.85
CA GLY A 288 -12.29 -15.66 -18.35
C GLY A 288 -13.32 -16.71 -17.96
N GLU A 289 -13.24 -17.89 -18.56
CA GLU A 289 -14.05 -19.05 -18.16
C GLU A 289 -13.47 -19.65 -16.87
N ALA A 290 -13.88 -19.07 -15.74
CA ALA A 290 -13.37 -19.44 -14.43
C ALA A 290 -14.06 -20.69 -13.86
N LYS A 291 -13.26 -21.57 -13.26
CA LYS A 291 -13.71 -22.75 -12.51
C LYS A 291 -13.23 -22.64 -11.08
N THR A 292 -14.15 -22.78 -10.13
CA THR A 292 -13.84 -22.70 -8.70
C THR A 292 -13.93 -24.09 -8.09
N SER A 293 -12.88 -24.51 -7.39
CA SER A 293 -12.81 -25.76 -6.63
C SER A 293 -12.18 -25.48 -5.26
N GLY A 294 -12.94 -25.70 -4.20
CA GLY A 294 -12.51 -25.32 -2.85
C GLY A 294 -12.26 -23.81 -2.74
N ASN A 295 -11.05 -23.43 -2.34
CA ASN A 295 -10.63 -22.03 -2.22
C ASN A 295 -9.95 -21.48 -3.49
N ALA A 296 -9.75 -22.30 -4.52
CA ALA A 296 -9.03 -21.91 -5.72
C ALA A 296 -9.99 -21.65 -6.89
N THR A 297 -9.81 -20.53 -7.58
CA THR A 297 -10.43 -20.21 -8.86
C THR A 297 -9.36 -20.21 -9.95
N GLU A 298 -9.56 -21.02 -10.97
CA GLU A 298 -8.65 -21.18 -12.10
C GLU A 298 -9.32 -20.75 -13.40
N PHE A 299 -8.57 -20.11 -14.28
CA PHE A 299 -9.02 -19.75 -15.63
C PHE A 299 -7.84 -19.67 -16.58
N ASP A 300 -8.12 -19.80 -17.87
CA ASP A 300 -7.11 -19.76 -18.93
C ASP A 300 -7.23 -18.48 -19.75
N VAL A 301 -6.12 -17.79 -19.95
CA VAL A 301 -6.01 -16.69 -20.92
C VAL A 301 -5.50 -17.25 -22.24
N ARG A 302 -6.38 -17.31 -23.24
CA ARG A 302 -6.03 -17.77 -24.59
C ARG A 302 -5.20 -16.73 -25.34
N LEU A 303 -4.15 -17.21 -26.02
CA LEU A 303 -3.19 -16.41 -26.77
C LEU A 303 -3.42 -16.55 -28.28
N ASP A 304 -3.32 -15.43 -28.99
CA ASP A 304 -3.41 -15.32 -30.44
C ASP A 304 -2.31 -14.38 -30.98
N SER A 305 -2.26 -14.12 -32.28
CA SER A 305 -1.25 -13.22 -32.88
C SER A 305 -1.31 -11.76 -32.39
N LYS A 306 -2.42 -11.35 -31.75
CA LYS A 306 -2.64 -10.00 -31.22
C LYS A 306 -2.32 -9.88 -29.73
N SER A 307 -2.05 -11.00 -29.06
CA SER A 307 -1.70 -11.07 -27.64
C SER A 307 -0.25 -10.61 -27.41
N LYS A 308 -0.04 -9.29 -27.48
CA LYS A 308 1.25 -8.59 -27.35
C LYS A 308 1.12 -7.35 -26.45
N GLY A 309 2.24 -6.86 -25.93
CA GLY A 309 2.29 -5.71 -25.03
C GLY A 309 2.02 -6.13 -23.59
N TYR A 310 0.93 -5.68 -23.00
CA TYR A 310 0.56 -5.99 -21.62
C TYR A 310 -0.79 -6.71 -21.56
N LEU A 311 -0.90 -7.66 -20.63
CA LEU A 311 -2.13 -8.33 -20.25
C LEU A 311 -2.61 -7.71 -18.94
N THR A 312 -3.82 -7.17 -18.90
CA THR A 312 -4.47 -6.72 -17.67
C THR A 312 -5.63 -7.63 -17.34
N VAL A 313 -5.67 -8.11 -16.09
CA VAL A 313 -6.77 -8.92 -15.55
C VAL A 313 -7.67 -8.04 -14.70
N TYR A 314 -8.96 -8.29 -14.78
CA TYR A 314 -10.02 -7.58 -14.08
C TYR A 314 -10.89 -8.56 -13.29
N VAL A 315 -11.35 -8.11 -12.12
CA VAL A 315 -12.39 -8.76 -11.33
C VAL A 315 -13.54 -7.76 -11.17
N ASN A 316 -14.74 -8.11 -11.65
CA ASN A 316 -15.92 -7.22 -11.70
C ASN A 316 -15.61 -5.84 -12.31
N ASN A 317 -14.92 -5.82 -13.45
CA ASN A 317 -14.51 -4.60 -14.18
C ASN A 317 -13.50 -3.69 -13.44
N LYS A 318 -12.93 -4.16 -12.33
CA LYS A 318 -11.82 -3.48 -11.64
C LYS A 318 -10.51 -4.12 -12.04
N SER A 319 -9.55 -3.32 -12.50
CA SER A 319 -8.21 -3.81 -12.83
C SER A 319 -7.52 -4.29 -11.55
N VAL A 320 -6.96 -5.50 -11.55
CA VAL A 320 -6.36 -6.10 -10.36
C VAL A 320 -4.87 -6.35 -10.53
N VAL A 321 -4.45 -6.78 -11.72
CA VAL A 321 -3.04 -7.01 -12.03
C VAL A 321 -2.76 -6.81 -13.51
N SER A 322 -1.54 -6.38 -13.84
CA SER A 322 -1.03 -6.35 -15.21
C SER A 322 0.33 -7.03 -15.34
N TYR A 323 0.49 -7.74 -16.45
CA TYR A 323 1.70 -8.48 -16.82
C TYR A 323 2.25 -7.96 -18.14
N LYS A 324 3.56 -8.07 -18.32
CA LYS A 324 4.24 -7.82 -19.59
C LYS A 324 4.35 -9.12 -20.37
N ILE A 325 3.89 -9.10 -21.61
CA ILE A 325 3.98 -10.25 -22.52
C ILE A 325 5.31 -10.21 -23.27
N GLN A 326 6.07 -11.29 -23.18
CA GLN A 326 7.31 -11.49 -23.92
C GLN A 326 7.19 -12.77 -24.77
N ARG A 327 7.30 -12.59 -26.09
CA ARG A 327 7.28 -13.66 -27.09
C ARG A 327 8.66 -13.86 -27.70
#